data_AF-A0A938P301-F1
#
_entry.id   AF-A0A938P301-F1
#
_cell.length_a   1.000
_cell.length_b   1.000
_cell.length_c   1.000
_cell.angle_alpha   90.00
_cell.angle_beta   90.00
_cell.angle_gamma   90.00
#
_symmetry.space_group_name_H-M   'P 1'
#
loop_
_entity.id
_entity.type
_entity.pdbx_description
1 polymer ?
#
loop_
_entity_poly.entity_id
_entity_poly.type
_entity_poly.pdbx_seq_one_letter_code
_entity_poly.pdbx_strand_id
1 'polypeptide(L)' 'MRKCLIIIPAFNAADTLPELLCRLSRFVDPTAILVVDDGSADGTADVAHRAGVGVLRH' A
#
# COMPACT_ATOMS: atom_id res chain seq x y z
N MET A 1 18.01 -0.06 -16.76
CA MET A 1 16.68 -0.50 -16.27
C MET A 1 15.87 0.73 -15.91
N ARG A 2 14.56 0.74 -16.19
CA ARG A 2 13.68 1.87 -15.89
C ARG A 2 13.02 1.62 -14.53
N LYS A 3 13.19 2.53 -13.57
CA LYS A 3 12.59 2.42 -12.24
C LYS A 3 11.14 2.92 -12.28
N CYS A 4 10.25 2.26 -11.55
CA CYS A 4 8.83 2.61 -11.43
C CYS A 4 8.46 2.56 -9.95
N LEU A 5 7.69 3.53 -9.46
CA LEU A 5 7.09 3.55 -8.13
C LEU A 5 5.57 3.60 -8.31
N ILE A 6 4.86 2.69 -7.65
CA ILE A 6 3.39 2.65 -7.63
C ILE A 6 2.94 3.38 -6.37
N ILE A 7 2.14 4.43 -6.55
CA ILE A 7 1.56 5.20 -5.46
C ILE A 7 0.08 4.85 -5.33
N ILE A 8 -0.34 4.47 -4.14
CA ILE A 8 -1.72 4.06 -3.84
C ILE A 8 -2.28 4.98 -2.75
N PRO A 9 -3.11 5.98 -3.10
CA PRO A 9 -3.91 6.69 -2.12
C PRO A 9 -4.90 5.72 -1.47
N ALA A 10 -4.96 5.70 -0.15
CA ALA A 10 -5.85 4.82 0.61
C ALA A 10 -6.45 5.60 1.80
N PHE A 11 -7.78 5.62 1.88
CA PHE A 11 -8.51 6.19 3.01
C PHE A 11 -9.64 5.24 3.38
N ASN A 12 -9.60 4.71 4.60
CA ASN A 12 -10.48 3.66 5.11
C ASN A 12 -10.63 2.46 4.13
N ALA A 13 -9.50 1.89 3.73
CA ALA A 13 -9.39 0.80 2.78
C ALA A 13 -8.87 -0.51 3.40
N ALA A 14 -8.95 -0.70 4.72
CA ALA A 14 -8.42 -1.89 5.40
C ALA A 14 -8.97 -3.22 4.83
N ASP A 15 -10.22 -3.20 4.35
CA ASP A 15 -10.88 -4.39 3.80
C ASP A 15 -10.49 -4.70 2.34
N THR A 16 -10.08 -3.69 1.55
CA THR A 16 -9.84 -3.84 0.10
C THR A 16 -8.37 -3.78 -0.27
N LEU A 17 -7.57 -3.04 0.50
CA LEU A 17 -6.13 -2.89 0.30
C LEU A 17 -5.37 -4.25 0.28
N PRO A 18 -5.69 -5.25 1.13
CA PRO A 18 -4.97 -6.53 1.10
C PRO A 18 -5.06 -7.25 -0.26
N GLU A 19 -6.23 -7.25 -0.89
CA GLU A 19 -6.43 -7.91 -2.18
C GLU A 19 -5.61 -7.22 -3.27
N LEU A 20 -5.62 -5.88 -3.29
CA LEU A 20 -4.85 -5.09 -4.24
C LEU A 20 -3.34 -5.37 -4.09
N LEU A 21 -2.82 -5.32 -2.87
CA LEU A 21 -1.39 -5.57 -2.60
C LEU A 21 -0.99 -7.00 -2.96
N CYS A 22 -1.83 -7.99 -2.66
CA CYS A 22 -1.62 -9.39 -3.05
C CYS A 22 -1.56 -9.56 -4.58
N ARG A 23 -2.39 -8.83 -5.33
CA ARG A 23 -2.36 -8.88 -6.80
C ARG A 23 -1.10 -8.21 -7.35
N LEU A 24 -0.68 -7.08 -6.77
CA LEU A 24 0.50 -6.34 -7.21
C LEU A 24 1.82 -7.06 -6.94
N SER A 25 1.92 -7.84 -5.85
CA SER A 25 3.13 -8.60 -5.50
C SER A 25 3.54 -9.64 -6.56
N ARG A 26 2.61 -10.00 -7.47
CA ARG A 26 2.88 -10.88 -8.61
C ARG A 26 3.65 -10.19 -9.75
N PHE A 27 3.73 -8.86 -9.74
CA PHE A 27 4.29 -8.05 -10.81
C PHE A 27 5.46 -7.16 -10.37
N VAL A 28 5.47 -6.74 -9.10
CA VAL A 28 6.48 -5.84 -8.56
C VAL A 28 6.92 -6.28 -7.17
N ASP A 29 8.15 -5.90 -6.82
CA ASP A 29 8.63 -6.01 -5.44
C ASP A 29 7.84 -5.05 -4.53
N PRO A 30 7.47 -5.43 -3.29
CA PRO A 30 6.79 -4.55 -2.34
C PRO A 30 7.47 -3.20 -2.12
N THR A 31 8.80 -3.13 -2.26
CA THR A 31 9.58 -1.89 -2.15
C THR A 31 9.32 -0.89 -3.27
N ALA A 32 8.67 -1.31 -4.36
CA ALA A 32 8.21 -0.43 -5.44
C ALA A 32 6.80 0.13 -5.20
N ILE A 33 6.20 -0.09 -4.02
CA ILE A 33 4.86 0.37 -3.67
C ILE A 33 4.94 1.34 -2.48
N LEU A 34 4.25 2.47 -2.61
CA LEU A 34 4.03 3.44 -1.55
C LEU A 34 2.52 3.66 -1.37
N VAL A 35 2.00 3.30 -0.20
CA VAL A 35 0.64 3.63 0.22
C VAL A 35 0.67 5.03 0.86
N VAL A 36 -0.25 5.89 0.47
CA VAL A 36 -0.46 7.20 1.08
C VAL A 36 -1.77 7.15 1.85
N ASP A 37 -1.68 7.13 3.18
CA ASP A 37 -2.81 7.08 4.11
C ASP A 37 -3.14 8.49 4.63
N ASP A 38 -4.30 9.02 4.25
CA ASP A 38 -4.77 10.36 4.64
C ASP A 38 -5.60 10.33 5.95
N GLY A 39 -5.02 9.71 6.99
CA GLY A 39 -5.63 9.67 8.32
C GLY A 39 -6.76 8.64 8.48
N SER A 40 -6.64 7.46 7.87
CA SER A 40 -7.60 6.38 8.07
C SER A 40 -7.73 5.97 9.54
N ALA A 41 -8.95 5.58 9.94
CA ALA A 41 -9.29 5.15 11.29
C ALA A 41 -9.58 3.64 11.39
N ASP A 42 -9.55 2.92 10.26
CA ASP A 42 -9.93 1.51 10.14
C ASP A 42 -8.73 0.53 10.17
N GLY A 43 -7.52 1.03 10.36
CA GLY A 43 -6.30 0.21 10.31
C GLY A 43 -5.67 0.04 8.92
N THR A 44 -6.06 0.86 7.93
CA THR A 44 -5.46 0.88 6.57
C THR A 44 -3.93 0.92 6.59
N ALA A 45 -3.31 1.82 7.39
CA ALA A 45 -1.86 1.88 7.51
C ALA A 45 -1.24 0.58 8.06
N ASP A 46 -1.89 -0.05 9.04
CA ASP A 46 -1.38 -1.30 9.62
C ASP A 46 -1.43 -2.45 8.62
N VAL A 47 -2.49 -2.50 7.79
CA VAL A 47 -2.59 -3.45 6.68
C VAL A 47 -1.43 -3.26 5.70
N ALA A 48 -1.14 -2.02 5.31
CA ALA A 48 -0.04 -1.71 4.40
C ALA A 48 1.32 -2.09 5.00
N HIS A 49 1.56 -1.76 6.28
CA HIS A 49 2.80 -2.14 6.98
C HIS A 49 2.99 -3.65 7.05
N ARG A 50 1.92 -4.42 7.37
CA ARG A 50 1.99 -5.89 7.39
C ARG A 50 2.28 -6.50 6.02
N ALA A 51 1.92 -5.82 4.94
CA ALA A 51 2.23 -6.24 3.57
C ALA A 51 3.67 -5.91 3.14
N GLY A 52 4.46 -5.22 3.98
CA GLY A 52 5.85 -4.88 3.70
C GLY A 52 6.04 -3.78 2.65
N VAL A 53 4.99 -2.99 2.38
CA VAL A 53 5.07 -1.84 1.47
C VAL A 53 5.39 -0.55 2.24
N GLY A 54 5.89 0.47 1.54
CA GLY A 54 6.09 1.79 2.13
C GLY A 54 4.75 2.43 2.48
N VAL A 55 4.70 3.18 3.58
CA VAL A 55 3.51 3.93 4.00
C VAL A 55 3.91 5.36 4.33
N LEU A 56 3.22 6.33 3.73
CA LEU A 56 3.25 7.74 4.10
C LEU A 56 1.89 8.06 4.73
N ARG A 57 1.90 8.52 5.98
CA ARG A 57 0.68 8.85 6.73
C ARG A 57 0.78 10.27 7.28
N HIS A 58 -0.32 11.02 7.24
CA HIS A 58 -0.45 12.31 7.93
C HIS A 58 -0.81 12.14 9.41
#